data_AF-A0A7V9AMS7-F1
#
_entry.id   AF-A0A7V9AMS7-F1
#
_cell.length_a   1.000
_cell.length_b   1.000
_cell.length_c   1.000
_cell.angle_alpha   90.00
_cell.angle_beta   90.00
_cell.angle_gamma   90.00
#
_symmetry.space_group_name_H-M   'P 1'
#
loop_
_entity.id
_entity.type
_entity.pdbx_description
1 polymer ?
#
loop_
_entity_poly.entity_id
_entity_poly.type
_entity_poly.pdbx_seq_one_letter_code
_entity_poly.pdbx_strand_id
1 'polypeptide(L)'
;MFYLVRPPLLLRKLYPGGIWSIRTKKKEIYFTFDDGPNAISTAYILDALKKYDAKATFFCIGKNVVEHIELYKRIIDDGHAVGNHTYDHLNG
;
A
#
# COMPACT_ATOMS: atom_id res chain seq x y z
N MET A 1 12.12 19.55 11.13
CA MET A 1 12.64 18.52 10.20
C MET A 1 12.04 18.79 8.83
N PHE A 2 12.81 19.21 7.83
CA PHE A 2 12.28 19.40 6.47
C PHE A 2 12.22 18.04 5.78
N TYR A 3 11.01 17.50 5.58
CA TYR A 3 10.82 16.34 4.72
C TYR A 3 10.28 16.77 3.36
N LEU A 4 10.88 16.24 2.31
CA LEU A 4 10.38 16.40 0.96
C LEU A 4 9.15 15.52 0.79
N VAL A 5 7.98 16.14 0.68
CA VAL A 5 6.71 15.45 0.40
C VAL A 5 6.71 14.79 -0.99
N ARG A 6 7.56 15.27 -1.91
CA ARG A 6 7.73 14.70 -3.25
C ARG A 6 9.18 14.33 -3.50
N PRO A 7 9.45 13.13 -4.05
CA PRO A 7 10.81 12.75 -4.41
C PRO A 7 11.39 13.71 -5.45
N PRO A 8 12.67 14.12 -5.32
CA PRO A 8 13.33 15.02 -6.25
C PRO A 8 13.24 14.51 -7.70
N LEU A 9 13.14 15.44 -8.66
CA LEU A 9 13.09 15.10 -10.08
C LEU A 9 14.31 14.29 -10.54
N LEU A 10 15.48 14.55 -9.96
CA LEU A 10 16.69 13.79 -10.25
C LEU A 10 16.55 12.32 -9.84
N LEU A 11 16.01 12.05 -8.65
CA LEU A 11 15.79 10.68 -8.16
C LEU A 11 14.83 9.92 -9.09
N ARG A 12 13.75 10.57 -9.51
CA ARG A 12 12.78 10.00 -10.45
C ARG A 12 13.41 9.62 -11.79
N LYS A 13 14.41 10.39 -12.26
CA LYS A 13 15.15 10.10 -13.49
C LYS A 13 16.12 8.93 -13.35
N LEU A 14 16.69 8.72 -12.17
CA LEU A 14 17.60 7.59 -11.91
C LEU A 14 16.87 6.23 -11.88
N TYR A 15 15.57 6.23 -11.61
CA TYR A 15 14.74 5.03 -11.52
C TYR A 15 13.55 5.12 -12.49
N PRO A 16 13.80 5.04 -13.81
CA PRO A 16 12.77 5.25 -14.82
C PRO A 16 11.69 4.14 -14.84
N GLY A 17 11.99 2.97 -14.27
CA GLY A 17 11.01 1.88 -14.12
C GLY A 17 9.97 2.11 -13.01
N GLY A 18 10.17 3.13 -12.16
CA GLY A 18 9.24 3.46 -11.08
C GLY A 18 8.05 4.28 -11.56
N ILE A 19 6.87 3.99 -11.04
CA ILE A 19 5.67 4.83 -11.23
C ILE A 19 5.67 5.92 -10.15
N TRP A 20 6.25 7.07 -10.47
CA TRP A 20 6.40 8.19 -9.53
C TRP A 20 5.17 9.10 -9.43
N SER A 21 4.32 9.10 -10.46
CA SER A 21 3.09 9.90 -10.48
C SER A 21 2.17 9.40 -11.60
N ILE A 22 0.89 9.23 -11.31
CA ILE A 22 -0.14 8.90 -12.29
C ILE A 22 -0.88 10.20 -12.65
N ARG A 23 -0.89 10.55 -13.94
CA ARG A 23 -1.63 11.72 -14.42
C ARG A 23 -3.09 11.33 -14.64
N THR A 24 -4.00 12.06 -14.02
CA THR A 24 -5.44 11.84 -14.15
C THR A 24 -6.16 13.19 -14.25
N LYS A 25 -7.29 13.22 -14.97
CA LYS A 25 -8.21 14.38 -15.01
C LYS A 25 -9.33 14.25 -13.98
N LYS A 26 -9.47 13.08 -13.37
CA LYS A 26 -10.48 12.81 -12.33
C LYS A 26 -9.98 13.34 -10.99
N LYS A 27 -10.91 13.74 -10.12
CA LYS A 27 -10.59 14.13 -8.74
C LYS A 27 -10.52 12.88 -7.86
N GLU A 28 -9.41 12.17 -7.96
CA GLU A 28 -9.19 10.89 -7.28
C GLU A 28 -7.90 10.90 -6.46
N ILE A 29 -7.91 10.14 -5.36
CA ILE A 29 -6.77 9.92 -4.48
C ILE A 29 -6.61 8.41 -4.36
N TYR A 30 -5.37 7.93 -4.42
CA TYR A 30 -5.04 6.53 -4.26
C TYR A 30 -4.39 6.33 -2.89
N PHE A 31 -5.03 5.53 -2.04
CA PHE A 31 -4.45 5.11 -0.76
C PHE A 31 -3.60 3.86 -0.97
N THR A 32 -2.39 3.90 -0.43
CA THR A 32 -1.48 2.75 -0.39
C THR A 32 -0.98 2.56 1.03
N PHE A 33 -0.87 1.31 1.46
CA PHE A 33 -0.37 0.94 2.78
C PHE A 33 0.70 -0.14 2.63
N ASP A 34 1.87 0.10 3.21
CA ASP A 34 3.00 -0.82 3.18
C ASP A 34 3.04 -1.66 4.47
N ASP A 35 3.94 -2.65 4.51
CA ASP A 35 4.27 -3.49 5.68
C ASP A 35 3.17 -4.40 6.26
N GLY A 36 1.96 -4.37 5.68
CA GLY A 36 0.87 -5.25 6.09
C GLY A 36 1.05 -6.71 5.65
N PRO A 37 0.09 -7.59 5.98
CA PRO A 37 -1.01 -7.35 6.92
C PRO A 37 -0.50 -7.28 8.37
N ASN A 38 -1.07 -6.41 9.17
CA ASN A 38 -0.86 -6.35 10.62
C ASN A 38 -2.23 -6.53 11.30
N ALA A 39 -2.29 -7.40 12.32
CA ALA A 39 -3.54 -7.77 12.96
C ALA A 39 -4.38 -6.58 13.47
N ILE A 40 -3.75 -5.51 13.94
CA ILE A 40 -4.44 -4.34 14.49
C ILE A 40 -4.68 -3.29 13.41
N SER A 41 -3.61 -2.80 12.77
CA SER A 41 -3.73 -1.65 11.88
C SER A 41 -4.43 -2.00 10.57
N THR A 42 -4.16 -3.15 9.96
CA THR A 42 -4.81 -3.56 8.71
C THR A 42 -6.30 -3.78 8.93
N ALA A 43 -6.71 -4.42 10.04
CA ALA A 43 -8.12 -4.59 10.35
C ALA A 43 -8.85 -3.25 10.52
N TYR A 44 -8.25 -2.33 11.29
CA TYR A 44 -8.79 -0.98 11.47
C TYR A 44 -8.92 -0.21 10.14
N ILE A 45 -7.90 -0.30 9.28
CA ILE A 45 -7.90 0.34 7.96
C ILE A 45 -9.01 -0.23 7.08
N LEU A 46 -9.18 -1.57 7.04
CA LEU A 46 -10.24 -2.22 6.27
C LEU A 46 -11.63 -1.78 6.74
N ASP A 47 -11.85 -1.70 8.05
CA ASP A 47 -13.12 -1.21 8.61
C ASP A 47 -13.40 0.25 8.21
N ALA A 48 -12.36 1.10 8.26
CA ALA A 48 -12.47 2.49 7.83
C ALA A 48 -12.76 2.61 6.33
N LEU A 49 -12.03 1.89 5.49
CA LEU A 49 -12.24 1.89 4.04
C LEU A 49 -13.65 1.43 3.68
N LYS A 50 -14.14 0.36 4.33
CA LYS A 50 -15.51 -0.14 4.15
C LYS A 50 -16.57 0.90 4.54
N LYS A 51 -16.37 1.62 5.65
CA LYS A 51 -17.28 2.70 6.09
C LYS A 51 -17.46 3.79 5.05
N TYR A 52 -16.43 4.09 4.27
CA TYR A 52 -16.44 5.14 3.26
C TYR A 52 -16.60 4.60 1.83
N ASP A 53 -16.88 3.31 1.65
CA ASP A 53 -16.90 2.62 0.35
C ASP A 53 -15.65 2.93 -0.50
N ALA A 54 -14.49 3.00 0.16
CA ALA A 54 -13.22 3.34 -0.44
C ALA A 54 -12.39 2.09 -0.74
N LYS A 55 -11.54 2.17 -1.76
CA LYS A 55 -10.56 1.13 -2.10
C LYS A 55 -9.13 1.64 -1.92
N ALA A 56 -8.21 0.70 -1.77
CA ALA A 56 -6.80 0.95 -1.51
C ALA A 56 -5.95 -0.17 -2.11
N THR A 57 -4.64 0.04 -2.14
CA THR A 57 -3.66 -1.02 -2.43
C THR A 57 -2.83 -1.32 -1.18
N PHE A 58 -2.70 -2.59 -0.83
CA PHE A 58 -1.87 -3.04 0.28
C PHE A 58 -0.61 -3.70 -0.26
N PHE A 59 0.55 -3.11 -0.02
CA PHE A 59 1.84 -3.73 -0.32
C PHE A 59 2.22 -4.61 0.85
N CYS A 60 2.01 -5.92 0.69
CA CYS A 60 2.13 -6.87 1.79
C CYS A 60 3.52 -7.52 1.85
N ILE A 61 4.03 -7.70 3.07
CA ILE A 61 5.21 -8.51 3.34
C ILE A 61 4.80 -9.99 3.39
N GLY A 62 5.53 -10.84 2.65
CA GLY A 62 5.20 -12.26 2.52
C GLY A 62 5.08 -13.00 3.87
N LYS A 63 6.00 -12.79 4.82
CA LYS A 63 5.92 -13.43 6.15
C LYS A 63 4.64 -13.06 6.90
N ASN A 64 4.21 -11.80 6.79
CA ASN A 64 3.01 -11.29 7.44
C ASN A 64 1.74 -11.86 6.79
N VAL A 65 1.76 -12.08 5.47
CA VAL A 65 0.67 -12.76 4.76
C VAL A 65 0.49 -14.18 5.27
N VAL A 66 1.58 -14.92 5.49
CA VAL A 66 1.51 -16.28 6.04
C VAL A 66 0.97 -16.28 7.47
N GLU A 67 1.45 -15.35 8.31
CA GLU A 67 1.03 -15.23 9.71
C GLU A 67 -0.44 -14.78 9.85
N HIS A 68 -0.92 -13.93 8.95
CA HIS A 68 -2.25 -13.31 9.02
C HIS A 68 -3.08 -13.60 7.75
N ILE A 69 -3.10 -14.86 7.33
CA ILE A 69 -3.72 -15.26 6.06
C ILE A 69 -5.20 -14.90 5.94
N GLU A 70 -5.96 -14.97 7.05
CA GLU A 70 -7.37 -14.60 7.06
C GLU A 70 -7.58 -13.10 6.84
N LEU A 71 -6.68 -12.27 7.38
CA LEU A 71 -6.72 -10.84 7.15
C LEU A 71 -6.31 -10.49 5.71
N TYR A 72 -5.34 -11.21 5.16
CA TYR A 72 -4.96 -11.09 3.76
C TYR A 72 -6.10 -11.47 2.81
N LYS A 73 -6.82 -12.58 3.06
CA LYS A 73 -8.02 -12.96 2.30
C LYS A 73 -9.06 -11.85 2.36
N ARG A 74 -9.30 -11.28 3.55
CA ARG A 74 -10.23 -10.16 3.72
C ARG A 74 -9.86 -8.95 2.86
N ILE A 75 -8.57 -8.61 2.72
CA ILE A 75 -8.13 -7.53 1.80
C ILE A 75 -8.64 -7.80 0.37
N ILE A 76 -8.49 -9.04 -0.11
CA ILE A 76 -8.90 -9.45 -1.46
C ILE A 76 -10.43 -9.48 -1.58
N ASP A 77 -11.10 -10.10 -0.61
CA ASP A 77 -12.56 -10.28 -0.60
C ASP A 77 -13.31 -8.95 -0.49
N ASP A 78 -12.77 -7.98 0.27
CA ASP A 78 -13.28 -6.61 0.33
C ASP A 78 -12.94 -5.81 -0.96
N GLY A 79 -12.26 -6.40 -1.95
CA GLY A 79 -12.04 -5.83 -3.29
C GLY A 79 -10.88 -4.82 -3.37
N HIS A 80 -9.92 -4.89 -2.45
CA HIS A 80 -8.71 -4.08 -2.49
C HIS A 80 -7.65 -4.72 -3.39
N ALA A 81 -6.71 -3.90 -3.89
CA ALA A 81 -5.56 -4.40 -4.62
C ALA A 81 -4.44 -4.84 -3.65
N VAL A 82 -3.61 -5.79 -4.09
CA VAL A 82 -2.44 -6.24 -3.35
C VAL A 82 -1.19 -6.03 -4.21
N GLY A 83 -0.14 -5.51 -3.58
CA GLY A 83 1.22 -5.47 -4.11
C GLY A 83 2.18 -6.29 -3.26
N ASN A 84 3.33 -6.64 -3.82
CA ASN A 84 4.40 -7.34 -3.11
C ASN A 84 5.33 -6.32 -2.42
N HIS A 85 5.62 -6.52 -1.13
CA HIS A 85 6.56 -5.72 -0.36
C HIS A 85 7.73 -6.55 0.19
N THR A 86 8.25 -7.45 -0.65
CA THR A 86 9.24 -8.48 -0.33
C THR A 86 8.73 -9.52 0.68
N TYR A 87 9.52 -10.55 0.96
CA TYR A 87 9.13 -11.60 1.92
C TYR A 87 9.47 -11.25 3.37
N ASP A 88 10.67 -10.72 3.60
CA ASP A 88 11.21 -10.52 4.95
C ASP A 88 11.42 -9.06 5.35
N HIS A 89 11.40 -8.14 4.38
CA HIS A 89 11.69 -6.72 4.58
C HIS A 89 13.09 -6.45 5.17
N LEU A 90 14.11 -7.16 4.67
CA LEU A 90 15.46 -7.24 5.27
C LEU A 90 16.21 -5.89 5.36
N ASN A 91 15.83 -4.88 4.57
CA ASN A 91 16.53 -3.59 4.49
C ASN A 91 15.59 -2.38 4.45
N GLY A 92 14.32 -2.54 4.82
CA GLY A 92 13.38 -1.43 4.78
C GLY A 92 13.24 -0.71 6.10
#